data_AF-A0A931SKR7-F1
#
_entry.id   AF-A0A931SKR7-F1
#
_cell.length_a   1.000
_cell.length_b   1.000
_cell.length_c   1.000
_cell.angle_alpha   90.00
_cell.angle_beta   90.00
_cell.angle_gamma   90.00
#
_symmetry.space_group_name_H-M   'P 1'
#
loop_
_entity.id
_entity.type
_entity.pdbx_description
1 polymer ?
#
loop_
_entity_poly.entity_id
_entity_poly.type
_entity_poly.pdbx_seq_one_letter_code
_entity_poly.pdbx_strand_id
1 'polypeptide(L)' 'MNTWPDIDLAVDDLPAERFFDLLAALQVRATPIEVDLVDLSTVPPELRRLIEREGQTL' A
#
# COMPACT_ATOMS: atom_id res chain seq x y z
N MET A 1 14.57 -16.37 -6.15
CA MET A 1 13.95 -15.95 -4.88
C MET A 1 14.34 -14.50 -4.67
N ASN A 2 13.39 -13.58 -4.76
CA ASN A 2 13.66 -12.16 -4.50
C ASN A 2 13.77 -11.99 -2.98
N THR A 3 14.93 -11.57 -2.47
CA THR A 3 15.25 -11.50 -1.02
C THR A 3 15.07 -10.09 -0.45
N TRP A 4 14.47 -9.18 -1.21
CA TRP A 4 14.24 -7.81 -0.80
C TRP A 4 12.92 -7.78 -0.03
N PRO A 5 12.86 -7.19 1.17
CA PRO A 5 11.59 -6.97 1.84
C PRO A 5 10.69 -6.13 0.93
N ASP A 6 9.42 -6.49 0.89
CA ASP A 6 8.34 -5.72 0.29
C ASP A 6 8.15 -4.37 1.01
N ILE A 7 7.40 -3.49 0.36
CA ILE A 7 6.94 -2.22 0.93
C ILE A 7 5.43 -2.27 1.02
N ASP A 8 4.90 -2.28 2.24
CA ASP A 8 3.48 -2.07 2.51
C ASP A 8 3.15 -0.58 2.54
N LEU A 9 2.20 -0.16 1.72
CA LEU A 9 1.67 1.20 1.70
C LEU A 9 0.16 1.18 1.94
N ALA A 10 -0.28 2.08 2.81
CA ALA A 10 -1.69 2.38 3.01
C ALA A 10 -1.97 3.81 2.56
N VAL A 11 -3.06 4.01 1.82
CA VAL A 11 -3.55 5.32 1.40
C VAL A 11 -4.98 5.52 1.90
N ASP A 12 -5.37 6.76 2.16
CA ASP A 12 -6.73 7.10 2.56
C ASP A 12 -7.50 7.73 1.38
N ASP A 13 -8.78 7.38 1.25
CA ASP A 13 -9.71 7.88 0.23
C ASP A 13 -9.18 7.84 -1.22
N LEU A 14 -8.62 6.70 -1.67
CA LEU A 14 -8.19 6.54 -3.06
C LEU A 14 -9.39 6.20 -3.96
N PRO A 15 -9.68 7.00 -5.02
CA PRO A 15 -10.72 6.62 -5.97
C PRO A 15 -10.42 5.26 -6.60
N ALA A 16 -11.40 4.35 -6.58
CA ALA A 16 -11.22 2.96 -7.01
C ALA A 16 -10.68 2.85 -8.46
N GLU A 17 -11.11 3.76 -9.34
CA GLU A 17 -10.64 3.83 -10.73
C GLU A 17 -9.16 4.20 -10.86
N ARG A 18 -8.53 4.77 -9.82
CA ARG A 18 -7.11 5.15 -9.80
C ARG A 18 -6.22 4.12 -9.11
N PHE A 19 -6.80 3.11 -8.47
CA PHE A 19 -6.06 2.16 -7.64
C PHE A 19 -4.94 1.46 -8.41
N PHE A 20 -5.27 0.84 -9.55
CA PHE A 20 -4.29 0.09 -10.33
C PHE A 20 -3.28 0.98 -11.04
N ASP A 21 -3.68 2.18 -11.47
CA ASP A 21 -2.76 3.15 -12.08
C ASP A 21 -1.70 3.63 -11.07
N LEU A 22 -2.12 3.89 -9.82
CA LEU A 22 -1.19 4.26 -8.75
C LEU A 22 -0.26 3.10 -8.38
N LEU A 23 -0.81 1.89 -8.19
CA LEU A 23 -0.02 0.70 -7.89
C LEU A 23 1.03 0.44 -8.98
N ALA A 24 0.65 0.52 -10.26
CA ALA A 24 1.57 0.34 -11.38
C ALA A 24 2.69 1.40 -11.37
N ALA A 25 2.34 2.68 -11.12
CA ALA A 25 3.31 3.76 -11.03
C ALA A 25 4.29 3.58 -9.86
N LEU A 26 3.80 3.11 -8.70
CA LEU A 26 4.62 2.79 -7.53
C LEU A 26 5.57 1.64 -7.82
N GLN A 27 5.09 0.54 -8.41
CA GLN A 27 5.90 -0.64 -8.71
C GLN A 27 7.05 -0.34 -9.70
N VAL A 28 6.79 0.51 -10.71
CA VAL A 28 7.85 0.99 -11.63
C VAL A 28 8.92 1.79 -10.88
N ARG A 29 8.52 2.65 -9.94
CA ARG A 29 9.46 3.48 -9.16
C ARG A 29 10.24 2.71 -8.11
N ALA A 30 9.61 1.71 -7.48
CA ALA A 30 10.18 0.94 -6.40
C ALA A 30 11.09 -0.20 -6.86
N THR A 31 11.13 -0.51 -8.17
CA THR A 31 11.94 -1.59 -8.73
C THR A 31 13.39 -1.56 -8.20
N PRO A 32 13.90 -2.68 -7.63
CA PRO A 32 13.39 -4.05 -7.72
C PRO A 32 12.48 -4.51 -6.56
N ILE A 33 12.03 -3.59 -5.71
CA ILE A 33 11.23 -3.89 -4.52
C ILE A 33 9.75 -4.02 -4.89
N GLU A 34 9.06 -5.00 -4.31
CA GLU A 34 7.63 -5.21 -4.45
C GLU A 34 6.85 -4.22 -3.58
N VAL A 35 5.73 -3.71 -4.08
CA VAL A 35 4.87 -2.77 -3.36
C VAL A 35 3.48 -3.36 -3.21
N ASP A 36 3.03 -3.50 -1.97
CA ASP A 36 1.65 -3.81 -1.63
C ASP A 36 0.93 -2.53 -1.24
N LEU A 37 -0.18 -2.23 -1.94
CA LEU A 37 -0.98 -1.03 -1.70
C LEU A 37 -2.36 -1.44 -1.15
N VAL A 38 -2.81 -0.79 -0.09
CA VAL A 38 -4.18 -0.89 0.41
C VAL A 38 -4.82 0.48 0.58
N ASP A 39 -6.13 0.56 0.40
CA ASP A 39 -6.92 1.76 0.72
C ASP A 39 -7.61 1.59 2.08
N LEU A 40 -7.28 2.46 3.03
CA LEU A 40 -7.81 2.48 4.39
C LEU A 40 -9.33 2.61 4.46
N SER A 41 -9.97 3.16 3.43
CA SER A 41 -11.43 3.27 3.33
C SER A 41 -12.10 1.92 3.02
N THR A 42 -11.34 0.95 2.52
CA THR A 42 -11.87 -0.35 2.03
C THR A 42 -11.42 -1.56 2.84
N VAL A 43 -10.38 -1.42 3.68
CA VAL A 43 -9.89 -2.52 4.52
C VAL A 43 -10.82 -2.82 5.70
N PRO A 44 -10.81 -4.06 6.23
CA PRO A 44 -11.53 -4.39 7.46
C PRO A 44 -11.11 -3.49 8.64
N PRO A 45 -12.01 -3.16 9.58
CA PRO A 45 -11.70 -2.29 10.72
C PRO A 45 -10.53 -2.78 11.59
N GLU A 46 -10.32 -4.08 11.68
CA GLU A 46 -9.21 -4.69 12.43
C GLU A 46 -7.86 -4.38 11.79
N LEU A 47 -7.77 -4.51 10.46
CA LEU A 47 -6.57 -4.19 9.69
C LEU A 47 -6.31 -2.67 9.72
N ARG A 48 -7.34 -1.84 9.60
CA ARG A 48 -7.21 -0.39 9.74
C ARG A 48 -6.56 0.00 11.07
N ARG A 49 -7.05 -0.54 12.19
CA ARG A 49 -6.48 -0.26 13.53
C ARG A 49 -5.05 -0.75 13.68
N LEU A 50 -4.71 -1.87 13.03
CA LEU A 50 -3.34 -2.39 13.02
C LEU A 50 -2.41 -1.41 12.30
N ILE A 51 -2.79 -0.96 11.10
CA ILE A 51 -2.03 0.01 10.30
C ILE A 51 -1.91 1.35 11.04
N GLU A 52 -2.99 1.85 11.65
CA GLU A 52 -2.95 3.08 12.44
C GLU A 52 -2.03 2.99 13.67
N ARG A 53 -1.84 1.79 14.23
CA ARG A 53 -0.98 1.56 15.40
C ARG A 53 0.48 1.37 15.05
N GLU A 54 0.75 0.62 13.99
CA GLU A 54 2.11 0.13 13.66
C GLU A 54 2.72 0.86 12.46
N GLY A 55 1.88 1.45 11.61
CA GLY A 55 2.30 2.20 10.43
C GLY A 55 2.96 3.52 10.80
N GLN A 56 3.72 4.04 9.82
CA GLN A 56 4.36 5.34 9.91
C GLN A 56 3.74 6.28 8.86
N THR A 57 3.21 7.42 9.31
CA THR A 57 2.76 8.48 8.40
C THR A 57 3.94 9.06 7.64
N LEU A 58 3.78 9.20 6.32
CA LEU A 58 4.75 9.78 5.39
C LEU A 58 4.52 11.29 5.18
#